data_AF-A0A0B4EY14-F1
#
_entry.id   AF-A0A0B4EY14-F1
#
_cell.length_a   1.000
_cell.length_b   1.000
_cell.length_c   1.000
_cell.angle_alpha   90.00
_cell.angle_beta   90.00
_cell.angle_gamma   90.00
#
_symmetry.space_group_name_H-M   'P 1'
#
loop_
_entity.id
_entity.type
_entity.pdbx_description
1 polymer ?
#
loop_
_entity_poly.entity_id
_entity_poly.type
_entity_poly.pdbx_seq_one_letter_code
_entity_poly.pdbx_strand_id
1 'polypeptide(L)'
;MVSENADNNSVVLYAVKALRDVNLTKNAQEYLVKSIVSLSLLYPYLVPILGKYIFEKYKVDANQIQKYANMIYEKYIQKNNYEACSFALLYAIDSNSKIDSIDVEIIKSSQDCILMLMVFIYCKKNNLKSEVKQLKKYAKELEQKGEMDQYWLFVYECLGKLTGEWGTMKKNKVSFLKSEYR
;
A
#
# COMPACT_ATOMS: atom_id res chain seq x y z
N MET A 1 2.05 -27.76 -4.39
CA MET A 1 3.36 -27.11 -4.19
C MET A 1 3.27 -26.02 -3.11
N VAL A 2 2.93 -26.38 -1.86
CA VAL A 2 2.70 -25.40 -0.77
C VAL A 2 3.53 -25.69 0.49
N SER A 3 4.13 -26.87 0.62
CA SER A 3 4.85 -27.24 1.85
C SER A 3 6.29 -26.74 1.95
N GLU A 4 7.08 -26.74 0.87
CA GLU A 4 8.51 -26.38 0.95
C GLU A 4 8.78 -24.86 1.05
N ASN A 5 7.85 -24.02 0.57
CA ASN A 5 8.04 -22.57 0.58
C ASN A 5 7.57 -21.88 1.86
N ALA A 6 6.69 -22.51 2.65
CA ALA A 6 6.22 -21.93 3.91
C ALA A 6 7.36 -21.84 4.95
N ASP A 7 8.16 -22.90 5.05
CA ASP A 7 9.32 -22.96 5.95
C ASP A 7 10.40 -21.96 5.54
N ASN A 8 10.76 -21.90 4.25
CA ASN A 8 11.75 -20.93 3.76
C ASN A 8 11.29 -19.47 3.91
N ASN A 9 10.01 -19.19 3.71
CA ASN A 9 9.46 -17.84 3.91
C ASN A 9 9.58 -17.41 5.39
N SER A 10 9.38 -18.35 6.32
CA SER A 10 9.53 -18.09 7.75
C SER A 10 11.00 -17.82 8.15
N VAL A 11 11.95 -18.55 7.54
CA VAL A 11 13.39 -18.39 7.80
C VAL A 11 13.90 -17.04 7.30
N VAL A 12 13.53 -16.63 6.08
CA VAL A 12 13.92 -15.32 5.54
C VAL A 12 13.29 -14.19 6.36
N LEU A 13 12.01 -14.32 6.71
CA LEU A 13 11.33 -13.35 7.58
C LEU A 13 12.01 -13.22 8.94
N TYR A 14 12.40 -14.34 9.54
CA TYR A 14 13.12 -14.35 10.82
C TYR A 14 14.51 -13.73 10.68
N ALA A 15 15.25 -14.04 9.62
CA ALA A 15 16.55 -13.44 9.35
C ALA A 15 16.45 -11.92 9.21
N VAL A 16 15.47 -11.40 8.47
CA VAL A 16 15.23 -9.95 8.35
C VAL A 16 14.91 -9.32 9.71
N LYS A 17 14.13 -10.00 10.55
CA LYS A 17 13.83 -9.52 11.91
C LYS A 17 15.05 -9.53 12.82
N ALA A 18 15.89 -10.57 12.74
CA ALA A 18 17.11 -10.69 13.54
C ALA A 18 18.16 -9.63 13.16
N LEU A 19 18.23 -9.25 11.88
CA LEU A 19 19.12 -8.19 11.39
C LEU A 19 18.83 -6.81 12.01
N ARG A 20 17.64 -6.62 12.61
CA ARG A 20 17.29 -5.42 13.38
C ARG A 20 18.25 -5.14 14.53
N ASP A 21 18.85 -6.18 15.11
CA ASP A 21 19.67 -6.05 16.33
C ASP A 21 21.18 -5.95 16.03
N VAL A 22 21.56 -5.97 14.75
CA VAL A 22 22.97 -5.90 14.31
C VAL A 22 23.36 -4.46 13.98
N ASN A 23 24.41 -3.95 14.64
CA ASN A 23 25.00 -2.66 14.31
C ASN A 23 25.94 -2.80 13.11
N LEU A 24 25.49 -2.35 11.94
CA LEU A 24 26.24 -2.38 10.69
C LEU A 24 26.89 -1.03 10.39
N THR A 25 28.01 -1.03 9.66
CA THR A 25 28.58 0.20 9.09
C THR A 25 27.65 0.77 8.02
N LYS A 26 27.74 2.08 7.74
CA LYS A 26 26.83 2.75 6.78
C LYS A 26 26.79 2.04 5.41
N ASN A 27 27.95 1.67 4.86
CA ASN A 27 28.03 0.96 3.58
C ASN A 27 27.35 -0.42 3.63
N ALA A 28 27.51 -1.15 4.75
CA ALA A 28 26.85 -2.44 4.94
C ALA A 28 25.33 -2.30 5.10
N GLN A 29 24.85 -1.24 5.74
CA GLN A 29 23.42 -0.92 5.82
C GLN A 29 22.84 -0.65 4.43
N GLU A 30 23.48 0.21 3.63
CA GLU A 30 23.03 0.51 2.26
C GLU A 30 23.00 -0.74 1.38
N TYR A 31 24.02 -1.60 1.50
CA TYR A 31 24.04 -2.88 0.78
C TYR A 31 22.92 -3.81 1.24
N LEU A 32 22.70 -3.93 2.55
CA LEU A 32 21.65 -4.77 3.12
C LEU A 32 20.26 -4.32 2.66
N VAL A 33 19.96 -3.02 2.72
CA VAL A 33 18.70 -2.44 2.25
C VAL A 33 18.46 -2.81 0.79
N LYS A 34 19.46 -2.61 -0.08
CA LYS A 34 19.38 -2.98 -1.50
C LYS A 34 19.12 -4.47 -1.69
N SER A 35 19.80 -5.32 -0.93
CA SER A 35 19.66 -6.78 -1.02
C SER A 35 18.26 -7.24 -0.59
N ILE A 36 17.73 -6.70 0.52
CA ILE A 36 16.41 -7.10 1.03
C ILE A 36 15.29 -6.55 0.13
N VAL A 37 15.44 -5.34 -0.42
CA VAL A 37 14.49 -4.84 -1.42
C VAL A 37 14.56 -5.66 -2.72
N SER A 38 15.75 -6.03 -3.18
CA SER A 38 15.90 -6.93 -4.32
C SER A 38 15.19 -8.27 -4.07
N LEU A 39 15.35 -8.81 -2.86
CA LEU A 39 14.68 -10.03 -2.43
C LEU A 39 13.16 -9.85 -2.36
N SER A 40 12.66 -8.70 -1.87
CA SER A 40 11.22 -8.41 -1.82
C SER A 40 10.60 -8.21 -3.20
N LEU A 41 11.39 -7.95 -4.24
CA LEU A 41 10.93 -7.97 -5.63
C LEU A 41 10.82 -9.40 -6.17
N LEU A 42 11.46 -10.39 -5.55
CA LEU A 42 11.29 -11.81 -5.88
C LEU A 42 10.15 -12.42 -5.04
N TYR A 43 10.02 -11.98 -3.79
CA TYR A 43 9.12 -12.56 -2.80
C TYR A 43 8.19 -11.47 -2.20
N PRO A 44 6.96 -11.31 -2.73
CA PRO A 44 6.09 -10.18 -2.37
C PRO A 44 5.71 -10.12 -0.88
N TYR A 45 5.68 -11.25 -0.17
CA TYR A 45 5.38 -11.28 1.27
C TYR A 45 6.45 -10.57 2.14
N LEU A 46 7.61 -10.24 1.57
CA LEU A 46 8.63 -9.43 2.22
C LEU A 46 8.37 -7.93 2.07
N VAL A 47 7.50 -7.51 1.14
CA VAL A 47 7.19 -6.10 0.96
C VAL A 47 6.64 -5.48 2.26
N PRO A 48 5.62 -6.04 2.94
CA PRO A 48 5.06 -5.47 4.17
C PRO A 48 6.06 -5.16 5.29
N ILE A 49 7.14 -5.93 5.37
CA ILE A 49 8.12 -5.81 6.46
C ILE A 49 9.19 -4.75 6.21
N LEU A 50 9.33 -4.26 4.97
CA LEU A 50 10.37 -3.30 4.61
C LEU A 50 10.27 -2.02 5.43
N GLY A 51 9.08 -1.45 5.56
CA GLY A 51 8.86 -0.19 6.27
C GLY A 51 9.47 -0.21 7.69
N LYS A 52 8.97 -1.10 8.54
CA LYS A 52 9.37 -1.17 9.95
C LYS A 52 10.78 -1.72 10.17
N TYR A 53 11.14 -2.80 9.47
CA TYR A 53 12.38 -3.52 9.79
C TYR A 53 13.58 -3.01 9.00
N ILE A 54 13.38 -2.37 7.85
CA ILE A 54 14.44 -1.90 6.96
C ILE A 54 14.47 -0.37 6.88
N PHE A 55 13.40 0.26 6.39
CA PHE A 55 13.39 1.69 6.10
C PHE A 55 13.51 2.56 7.35
N GLU A 56 12.68 2.29 8.36
CA GLU A 56 12.74 2.99 9.66
C GLU A 56 14.05 2.71 10.40
N LYS A 57 14.46 1.44 10.48
CA LYS A 57 15.64 1.02 11.25
C LYS A 57 16.93 1.62 10.72
N TYR A 58 17.12 1.57 9.41
CA TYR A 58 18.35 2.07 8.76
C TYR A 58 18.20 3.50 8.25
N LYS A 59 17.10 4.19 8.59
CA LYS A 59 16.82 5.60 8.24
C LYS A 59 17.05 5.86 6.76
N VAL A 60 16.47 5.01 5.92
CA VAL A 60 16.57 5.13 4.46
C VAL A 60 15.93 6.45 4.03
N ASP A 61 16.60 7.16 3.14
CA ASP A 61 16.12 8.47 2.69
C ASP A 61 14.87 8.36 1.81
N ALA A 62 14.06 9.43 1.81
CA ALA A 62 12.80 9.47 1.09
C ALA A 62 12.94 9.25 -0.42
N ASN A 63 14.03 9.74 -1.04
CA ASN A 63 14.26 9.56 -2.48
C ASN A 63 14.53 8.08 -2.81
N GLN A 64 15.26 7.40 -1.94
CA GLN A 64 15.55 5.98 -2.08
C GLN A 64 14.32 5.11 -1.80
N ILE A 65 13.48 5.47 -0.81
CA ILE A 65 12.17 4.85 -0.57
C ILE A 65 11.27 5.03 -1.79
N GLN A 66 11.22 6.22 -2.39
CA GLN A 66 10.45 6.48 -3.61
C GLN A 66 10.85 5.52 -4.73
N LYS A 67 12.16 5.39 -4.99
CA LYS A 67 12.67 4.48 -6.01
C LYS A 67 12.22 3.05 -5.75
N TYR A 68 12.31 2.58 -4.50
CA TYR A 68 11.89 1.23 -4.15
C TYR A 68 10.38 1.03 -4.24
N ALA A 69 9.58 2.00 -3.79
CA ALA A 69 8.13 1.96 -3.90
C ALA A 69 7.68 1.87 -5.37
N ASN A 70 8.29 2.65 -6.26
CA ASN A 70 8.05 2.57 -7.70
C ASN A 70 8.39 1.18 -8.27
N MET A 71 9.58 0.66 -7.97
CA MET A 71 10.00 -0.67 -8.43
C MET A 71 9.05 -1.79 -7.97
N ILE A 72 8.59 -1.72 -6.71
CA ILE A 72 7.65 -2.68 -6.14
C ILE A 72 6.29 -2.55 -6.83
N TYR A 73 5.77 -1.33 -6.93
CA TYR A 73 4.45 -1.07 -7.50
C TYR A 73 4.37 -1.53 -8.96
N GLU A 74 5.31 -1.11 -9.80
CA GLU A 74 5.38 -1.47 -11.22
C GLU A 74 5.46 -2.99 -11.43
N LYS A 75 6.29 -3.67 -10.61
CA LYS A 75 6.48 -5.12 -10.73
C LYS A 75 5.24 -5.91 -10.32
N TYR A 76 4.55 -5.48 -9.27
CA TYR A 76 3.48 -6.27 -8.66
C TYR A 76 2.09 -5.95 -9.18
N ILE A 77 1.89 -4.75 -9.71
CA ILE A 77 0.60 -4.39 -10.31
C ILE A 77 0.31 -5.29 -11.52
N GLN A 78 1.33 -5.60 -12.33
CA GLN A 78 1.23 -6.51 -13.48
C GLN A 78 1.01 -7.98 -13.08
N LYS A 79 1.36 -8.35 -11.85
CA LYS A 79 1.23 -9.71 -11.32
C LYS A 79 -0.01 -9.89 -10.44
N ASN A 80 -0.88 -8.89 -10.38
CA ASN A 80 -2.07 -8.86 -9.53
C ASN A 80 -1.76 -9.08 -8.03
N ASN A 81 -0.55 -8.73 -7.57
CA ASN A 81 -0.21 -8.79 -6.14
C ASN A 81 -0.55 -7.45 -5.48
N TYR A 82 -1.84 -7.27 -5.22
CA TYR A 82 -2.40 -6.00 -4.75
C TYR A 82 -2.01 -5.65 -3.32
N GLU A 83 -1.66 -6.63 -2.49
CA GLU A 83 -1.09 -6.40 -1.16
C GLU A 83 0.26 -5.68 -1.26
N ALA A 84 1.19 -6.18 -2.08
CA ALA A 84 2.49 -5.53 -2.29
C ALA A 84 2.33 -4.13 -2.88
N CYS A 85 1.38 -3.92 -3.81
CA CYS A 85 1.05 -2.60 -4.34
C CYS A 85 0.52 -1.66 -3.25
N SER A 86 -0.35 -2.15 -2.36
CA SER A 86 -0.89 -1.37 -1.25
C SER A 86 0.21 -0.91 -0.29
N PHE A 87 1.18 -1.77 0.03
CA PHE A 87 2.34 -1.38 0.82
C PHE A 87 3.28 -0.41 0.09
N ALA A 88 3.48 -0.57 -1.22
CA ALA A 88 4.25 0.40 -2.00
C ALA A 88 3.63 1.81 -1.94
N LEU A 89 2.29 1.89 -2.05
CA LEU A 89 1.56 3.16 -1.88
C LEU A 89 1.68 3.71 -0.47
N LEU A 90 1.63 2.85 0.56
CA LEU A 90 1.85 3.26 1.95
C LEU A 90 3.24 3.90 2.12
N TYR A 91 4.28 3.25 1.58
CA TYR A 91 5.64 3.79 1.64
C TYR A 91 5.78 5.14 0.94
N ALA A 92 5.17 5.30 -0.24
CA ALA A 92 5.15 6.59 -0.93
C ALA A 92 4.37 7.65 -0.14
N ILE A 93 3.26 7.29 0.50
CA ILE A 93 2.48 8.19 1.35
C ILE A 93 3.30 8.65 2.56
N ASP A 94 3.95 7.73 3.26
CA ASP A 94 4.70 8.02 4.49
C ASP A 94 5.98 8.82 4.22
N SER A 95 6.64 8.57 3.08
CA SER A 95 7.81 9.33 2.64
C SER A 95 7.48 10.62 1.87
N ASN A 96 6.19 10.95 1.72
CA ASN A 96 5.70 12.08 0.90
C ASN A 96 6.30 12.09 -0.52
N SER A 97 6.35 10.91 -1.14
CA SER A 97 6.95 10.67 -2.45
C SER A 97 5.89 10.31 -3.51
N LYS A 98 6.31 10.35 -4.78
CA LYS A 98 5.43 10.07 -5.91
C LYS A 98 5.70 8.70 -6.52
N ILE A 99 4.63 7.96 -6.77
CA ILE A 99 4.56 6.86 -7.73
C ILE A 99 4.47 7.43 -9.14
N ASP A 100 5.26 6.88 -10.07
CA ASP A 100 5.47 7.43 -11.42
C ASP A 100 4.20 7.43 -12.28
N SER A 101 3.39 6.37 -12.18
CA SER A 101 2.11 6.29 -12.88
C SER A 101 1.08 5.46 -12.11
N ILE A 102 -0.16 5.93 -12.13
CA ILE A 102 -1.32 5.22 -11.60
C ILE A 102 -2.36 5.15 -12.72
N ASP A 103 -2.68 3.92 -13.13
CA ASP A 103 -3.75 3.65 -14.07
C ASP A 103 -5.03 3.27 -13.30
N VAL A 104 -5.97 4.21 -13.21
CA VAL A 104 -7.23 4.02 -12.48
C VAL A 104 -8.08 2.90 -13.06
N GLU A 105 -7.97 2.58 -14.36
CA GLU A 105 -8.74 1.48 -14.96
C GLU A 105 -8.21 0.12 -14.50
N ILE A 106 -6.89 -0.03 -14.35
CA ILE A 106 -6.28 -1.22 -13.71
C ILE A 106 -6.73 -1.34 -12.25
N ILE A 107 -6.79 -0.21 -11.53
CA ILE A 107 -7.24 -0.22 -10.13
C ILE A 107 -8.71 -0.64 -10.00
N LYS A 108 -9.58 -0.18 -10.90
CA LYS A 108 -10.99 -0.63 -10.93
C LYS A 108 -11.12 -2.11 -11.26
N SER A 109 -10.35 -2.60 -12.24
CA SER A 109 -10.41 -4.00 -12.66
C SER A 109 -9.81 -4.96 -11.62
N SER A 110 -8.97 -4.48 -10.70
CA SER A 110 -8.41 -5.28 -9.62
C SER A 110 -9.45 -5.89 -8.68
N GLN A 111 -10.62 -5.24 -8.54
CA GLN A 111 -11.67 -5.62 -7.57
C GLN A 111 -11.15 -5.77 -6.12
N ASP A 112 -10.02 -5.14 -5.80
CA ASP A 112 -9.41 -5.18 -4.47
C ASP A 112 -9.75 -3.90 -3.69
N CYS A 113 -10.56 -4.05 -2.63
CA CYS A 113 -11.03 -2.94 -1.82
C CYS A 113 -9.88 -2.17 -1.14
N ILE A 114 -8.81 -2.86 -0.74
CA ILE A 114 -7.70 -2.23 -0.02
C ILE A 114 -6.84 -1.43 -0.99
N LEU A 115 -6.52 -2.00 -2.15
CA LEU A 115 -5.78 -1.30 -3.20
C LEU A 115 -6.53 -0.05 -3.67
N MET A 116 -7.83 -0.16 -3.92
CA MET A 116 -8.66 1.00 -4.31
C MET A 116 -8.60 2.12 -3.27
N LEU A 117 -8.70 1.77 -1.97
CA LEU A 117 -8.59 2.74 -0.88
C LEU A 117 -7.19 3.37 -0.81
N MET A 118 -6.14 2.57 -0.88
CA MET A 118 -4.76 3.05 -0.81
C MET A 118 -4.44 4.01 -1.96
N VAL A 119 -4.89 3.69 -3.18
CA VAL A 119 -4.75 4.58 -4.34
C VAL A 119 -5.52 5.88 -4.12
N PHE A 120 -6.75 5.82 -3.59
CA PHE A 120 -7.54 7.02 -3.30
C PHE A 120 -6.84 7.95 -2.30
N ILE A 121 -6.32 7.40 -1.20
CA ILE A 121 -5.58 8.17 -0.19
C ILE A 121 -4.31 8.78 -0.81
N TYR A 122 -3.54 8.00 -1.56
CA TYR A 122 -2.34 8.47 -2.24
C TYR A 122 -2.66 9.62 -3.21
N CYS A 123 -3.69 9.46 -4.05
CA CYS A 123 -4.11 10.48 -5.02
C CYS A 123 -4.57 11.77 -4.33
N LYS A 124 -5.27 11.67 -3.19
CA LYS A 124 -5.64 12.84 -2.38
C LYS A 124 -4.42 13.57 -1.86
N LYS A 125 -3.45 12.86 -1.24
CA LYS A 125 -2.24 13.49 -0.69
C LYS A 125 -1.38 14.16 -1.78
N ASN A 126 -1.32 13.56 -2.96
CA ASN A 126 -0.54 14.07 -4.09
C ASN A 126 -1.31 15.07 -5.00
N ASN A 127 -2.50 15.51 -4.60
CA ASN A 127 -3.33 16.45 -5.37
C ASN A 127 -3.69 15.99 -6.81
N LEU A 128 -3.82 14.67 -7.01
CA LEU A 128 -4.20 14.04 -8.27
C LEU A 128 -5.73 14.12 -8.47
N LYS A 129 -6.20 15.33 -8.81
CA LYS A 129 -7.65 15.66 -8.83
C LYS A 129 -8.46 14.87 -9.85
N SER A 130 -7.86 14.46 -10.96
CA SER A 130 -8.55 13.70 -12.01
C SER A 130 -8.88 12.29 -11.51
N GLU A 131 -7.87 11.62 -10.98
CA GLU A 131 -7.88 10.27 -10.44
C GLU A 131 -8.83 10.17 -9.25
N VAL A 132 -8.77 11.15 -8.33
CA VAL A 132 -9.71 11.26 -7.21
C VAL A 132 -11.17 11.34 -7.69
N LYS A 133 -11.45 12.11 -8.75
CA LYS A 133 -12.82 12.20 -9.31
C LYS A 133 -13.26 10.87 -9.92
N GLN A 134 -12.38 10.20 -10.66
CA GLN A 134 -12.68 8.91 -11.26
C GLN A 134 -12.96 7.83 -10.20
N LEU A 135 -12.15 7.77 -9.14
CA LEU A 135 -12.35 6.83 -8.02
C LEU A 135 -13.64 7.12 -7.26
N LYS A 136 -13.98 8.39 -7.01
CA LYS A 136 -15.26 8.77 -6.39
C LYS A 136 -16.46 8.42 -7.25
N LYS A 137 -16.35 8.59 -8.57
CA LYS A 137 -17.39 8.17 -9.51
C LYS A 137 -17.62 6.66 -9.42
N TYR A 138 -16.53 5.89 -9.42
CA TYR A 138 -16.61 4.43 -9.29
C TYR A 138 -17.19 3.99 -7.94
N ALA A 139 -16.77 4.60 -6.83
CA ALA A 139 -17.34 4.34 -5.50
C ALA A 139 -18.86 4.58 -5.47
N LYS A 140 -19.35 5.60 -6.16
CA LYS A 140 -20.79 5.87 -6.29
C LYS A 140 -21.51 4.82 -7.14
N GLU A 141 -20.87 4.33 -8.20
CA GLU A 141 -21.42 3.24 -9.02
C GLU A 141 -21.53 1.94 -8.21
N LEU A 142 -20.54 1.62 -7.36
CA LEU A 142 -20.58 0.47 -6.46
C LEU A 142 -21.71 0.57 -5.43
N GLU A 143 -21.90 1.75 -4.83
CA GLU A 143 -23.00 2.01 -3.89
C GLU A 143 -24.37 1.80 -4.57
N GLN A 144 -24.55 2.32 -5.78
CA GLN A 144 -25.80 2.18 -6.55
C GLN A 144 -26.09 0.74 -6.98
N LYS A 145 -25.07 -0.08 -7.21
CA LYS A 145 -25.20 -1.50 -7.51
C LYS A 145 -25.49 -2.37 -6.29
N GLY A 146 -25.44 -1.80 -5.08
CA GLY A 146 -25.57 -2.56 -3.84
C GLY A 146 -24.33 -3.37 -3.48
N GLU A 147 -23.16 -3.06 -4.07
CA GLU A 147 -21.89 -3.74 -3.79
C GLU A 147 -21.16 -3.14 -2.57
N MET A 148 -21.90 -2.44 -1.72
CA MET A 148 -21.34 -1.79 -0.53
C MET A 148 -20.65 -2.80 0.38
N ASP A 149 -21.20 -3.98 0.63
CA ASP A 149 -20.64 -4.95 1.57
C ASP A 149 -19.23 -5.43 1.18
N GLN A 150 -18.96 -5.58 -0.11
CA GLN A 150 -17.65 -6.01 -0.62
C GLN A 150 -16.62 -4.88 -0.58
N TYR A 151 -17.04 -3.66 -0.91
CA TYR A 151 -16.15 -2.51 -1.07
C TYR A 151 -16.34 -1.46 0.02
N TRP A 152 -16.89 -1.86 1.17
CA TRP A 152 -17.46 -0.94 2.16
C TRP A 152 -16.41 0.07 2.62
N LEU A 153 -15.17 -0.35 2.84
CA LEU A 153 -14.12 0.51 3.36
C LEU A 153 -13.71 1.57 2.33
N PHE A 154 -13.54 1.17 1.07
CA PHE A 154 -13.24 2.08 -0.04
C PHE A 154 -14.39 3.06 -0.28
N VAL A 155 -15.61 2.56 -0.43
CA VAL A 155 -16.80 3.37 -0.71
C VAL A 155 -17.07 4.33 0.45
N TYR A 156 -16.97 3.82 1.69
CA TYR A 156 -17.14 4.62 2.89
C TYR A 156 -16.16 5.79 2.92
N GLU A 157 -14.86 5.56 2.77
CA GLU A 157 -13.87 6.64 2.85
C GLU A 157 -13.87 7.57 1.63
N CYS A 158 -14.27 7.09 0.45
CA CYS A 158 -14.40 7.91 -0.75
C CYS A 158 -15.57 8.88 -0.72
N LEU A 159 -16.72 8.43 -0.23
CA LEU A 159 -17.97 9.17 -0.30
C LEU A 159 -18.21 9.98 0.98
N GLY A 160 -18.55 11.27 0.80
CA GLY A 160 -18.83 12.17 1.92
C GLY A 160 -20.26 12.03 2.48
N LYS A 161 -21.17 11.41 1.73
CA LYS A 161 -22.57 11.20 2.12
C LYS A 161 -22.98 9.80 1.70
N LEU A 162 -23.58 9.07 2.64
CA LEU A 162 -24.14 7.74 2.48
C LEU A 162 -25.53 7.71 3.14
N THR A 163 -26.31 6.69 2.83
CA THR A 163 -27.64 6.47 3.40
C THR A 163 -27.59 5.41 4.52
N GLY A 164 -28.70 5.21 5.23
CA GLY A 164 -28.83 4.20 6.27
C GLY A 164 -27.83 4.34 7.43
N GLU A 165 -27.35 3.21 7.93
CA GLU A 165 -26.40 3.11 9.04
C GLU A 165 -25.05 3.76 8.70
N TRP A 166 -24.56 3.54 7.47
CA TRP A 166 -23.34 4.17 6.95
C TRP A 166 -23.42 5.70 6.99
N GLY A 167 -24.57 6.27 6.60
CA GLY A 167 -24.83 7.70 6.69
C GLY A 167 -24.83 8.23 8.12
N THR A 168 -25.34 7.44 9.06
CA THR A 168 -25.35 7.78 10.50
C THR A 168 -23.94 7.80 11.07
N MET A 169 -23.10 6.82 10.73
CA MET A 169 -21.68 6.80 11.10
C MET A 169 -20.92 8.02 10.55
N LYS A 170 -21.17 8.41 9.29
CA LYS A 170 -20.57 9.62 8.71
C LYS A 170 -20.97 10.90 9.43
N LYS A 171 -22.24 11.03 9.82
CA LYS A 171 -22.72 12.19 10.62
C LYS A 171 -22.02 12.27 11.98
N ASN A 172 -21.71 11.13 12.58
CA ASN A 172 -20.92 11.02 13.81
C ASN A 172 -19.40 11.14 13.60
N LYS A 173 -18.95 11.52 12.39
CA LYS A 173 -17.53 11.72 12.04
C LYS A 173 -16.67 10.46 12.25
N VAL A 174 -17.27 9.28 12.14
CA VAL A 174 -16.54 8.01 12.18
C VAL A 174 -15.70 7.87 10.92
N SER A 175 -14.42 7.54 11.07
CA SER A 175 -13.52 7.18 9.98
C SER A 175 -12.65 6.02 10.45
N PHE A 176 -12.41 5.08 9.54
CA PHE A 176 -11.59 3.90 9.74
C PHE A 176 -10.12 4.16 9.39
N LEU A 177 -9.82 5.37 8.91
CA LEU A 177 -8.47 5.85 8.70
C LEU A 177 -7.96 6.59 9.94
N LYS A 178 -6.69 6.39 10.25
CA LYS A 178 -5.98 7.26 11.20
C LYS A 178 -5.94 8.69 10.65
N SER A 179 -5.88 9.67 11.54
CA SER A 179 -5.97 11.10 11.20
C SER A 179 -4.98 11.55 10.12
N GLU A 180 -3.76 11.00 10.14
CA GLU A 180 -2.67 11.30 9.21
C GLU A 180 -2.91 10.80 7.77
N TYR A 181 -3.94 9.96 7.56
CA TYR A 181 -4.32 9.40 6.26
C TYR A 181 -5.70 9.89 5.76
N ARG A 182 -6.35 10.81 6.48
CA ARG A 182 -7.68 11.35 6.13
C ARG A 182 -7.63 12.41 5.03
#